data_AF-A0A6A6ID90-F1
#
_entry.id   AF-A0A6A6ID90-F1
#
_cell.length_a   1.000
_cell.length_b   1.000
_cell.length_c   1.000
_cell.angle_alpha   90.00
_cell.angle_beta   90.00
_cell.angle_gamma   90.00
#
_symmetry.space_group_name_H-M   'P 1'
#
loop_
_entity.id
_entity.type
_entity.pdbx_description
1 polymer ?
#
loop_
_entity_poly.entity_id
_entity_poly.type
_entity_poly.pdbx_seq_one_letter_code
_entity_poly.pdbx_strand_id
1 'polypeptide(L)'
;MPSVDDVPNEIWLEIFDQLSHSIEHRTGTFAALCLTSRRFRELAEPLLYESYGNLRSRDLPHSFPLAILERPHLAKHVRNLDLYLGGGVGDQWDINPMPEDLYRRLRRSIQQSGFCSELIGDWTDALARLGRPRGRACAALGLLLASEKLEVLSVRYHQKTTTELWREGSRWNKESFLLRIMRDTLLSHTNKLGRFHSIRSVVIARPGSNTSFPLYPLAFLLKIPSLLYLQLRGCVDQEMGLGLRWDVDGPFKVDGDWHLVEKARLQTLVFRESDVSHEALHLLMSRCSALKHFYLDMHAIDPGRATFDFGVLDTALRYHRHALESLYLRFYDNMGRGRWGWGLNSPRSGSLSSLSQFNKLKSARVPGNVLLPYNWISPSSITIPSLMAEVKKVLPLNAQAACFSGCDVVFGDKYISPYADARIRDGRVPAP
;
A
#
# COMPACT_ATOMS: atom_id res chain seq x y z
N MET A 1 2.32 -47.94 -23.84
CA MET A 1 1.75 -46.80 -23.09
C MET A 1 2.75 -45.66 -23.20
N PRO A 2 2.33 -44.43 -23.54
CA PRO A 2 3.25 -43.30 -23.57
C PRO A 2 3.85 -43.09 -22.18
N SER A 3 5.16 -42.86 -22.10
CA SER A 3 5.82 -42.54 -20.84
C SER A 3 5.46 -41.12 -20.43
N VAL A 4 5.38 -40.88 -19.12
CA VAL A 4 5.28 -39.52 -18.56
C VAL A 4 6.46 -38.65 -19.01
N ASP A 5 7.61 -39.28 -19.27
CA ASP A 5 8.80 -38.61 -19.77
C ASP A 5 8.69 -38.16 -21.24
N ASP A 6 7.74 -38.69 -22.01
CA ASP A 6 7.55 -38.33 -23.42
C ASP A 6 6.73 -37.04 -23.59
N VAL A 7 6.07 -36.57 -22.53
CA VAL A 7 5.23 -35.36 -22.55
C VAL A 7 6.13 -34.11 -22.72
N PRO A 8 5.91 -33.21 -23.71
CA PRO A 8 6.71 -32.01 -23.91
C PRO A 8 6.72 -31.03 -22.72
N ASN A 9 7.76 -30.20 -22.60
CA ASN A 9 7.89 -29.25 -21.49
C ASN A 9 6.78 -28.20 -21.46
N GLU A 10 6.29 -27.79 -22.64
CA GLU A 10 5.22 -26.81 -22.80
C GLU A 10 3.93 -27.30 -22.15
N ILE A 11 3.61 -28.58 -22.33
CA ILE A 11 2.44 -29.22 -21.71
C ILE A 11 2.60 -29.29 -20.20
N TRP A 12 3.80 -29.62 -19.70
CA TRP A 12 4.07 -29.59 -18.26
C TRP A 12 3.93 -28.19 -17.67
N LEU A 13 4.41 -27.16 -18.36
CA LEU A 13 4.27 -25.77 -17.92
C LEU A 13 2.80 -25.33 -17.88
N GLU A 14 1.98 -25.75 -18.84
CA GLU A 14 0.54 -25.50 -18.81
C GLU A 14 -0.14 -26.22 -17.63
N ILE A 15 0.21 -27.49 -17.37
CA ILE A 15 -0.28 -28.23 -16.19
C ILE A 15 0.14 -27.51 -14.90
N PHE A 16 1.40 -27.05 -14.82
CA PHE A 16 1.92 -26.35 -13.66
C PHE A 16 1.24 -25.00 -13.44
N ASP A 17 0.90 -24.28 -14.52
CA ASP A 17 0.14 -23.04 -14.45
C ASP A 17 -1.25 -23.28 -13.85
N GLN A 18 -1.94 -24.33 -14.27
CA GLN A 18 -3.25 -24.74 -13.70
C GLN A 18 -3.14 -25.10 -12.21
N LEU A 19 -2.06 -25.77 -11.79
CA LEU A 19 -1.80 -26.08 -10.38
C LEU A 19 -1.48 -24.84 -9.53
N SER A 20 -1.04 -23.75 -10.16
CA SER A 20 -0.61 -22.53 -9.47
C SER A 20 -1.76 -21.71 -8.88
N HIS A 21 -3.02 -21.97 -9.30
CA HIS A 21 -4.20 -21.22 -8.88
C HIS A 21 -4.53 -21.36 -7.38
N SER A 22 -4.14 -22.47 -6.73
CA SER A 22 -4.26 -22.61 -5.27
C SER A 22 -2.95 -22.28 -4.59
N ILE A 23 -2.84 -21.05 -4.05
CA ILE A 23 -1.61 -20.58 -3.42
C ILE A 23 -1.18 -21.44 -2.22
N GLU A 24 -2.12 -22.04 -1.50
CA GLU A 24 -1.84 -22.88 -0.32
C GLU A 24 -1.24 -24.24 -0.70
N HIS A 25 -1.70 -24.84 -1.81
CA HIS A 25 -1.17 -26.12 -2.29
C HIS A 25 0.05 -25.97 -3.21
N ARG A 26 0.25 -24.77 -3.76
CA ARG A 26 1.32 -24.44 -4.71
C ARG A 26 2.71 -24.81 -4.20
N THR A 27 3.09 -24.32 -3.02
CA THR A 27 4.45 -24.51 -2.49
C THR A 27 4.75 -25.98 -2.21
N GLY A 28 3.82 -26.70 -1.58
CA GLY A 28 3.99 -28.13 -1.29
C GLY A 28 4.07 -28.98 -2.56
N THR A 29 3.20 -28.71 -3.53
CA THR A 29 3.16 -29.42 -4.82
C THR A 29 4.44 -29.21 -5.61
N PHE A 30 4.90 -27.96 -5.78
CA PHE A 30 6.13 -27.70 -6.51
C PHE A 30 7.38 -28.19 -5.78
N ALA A 31 7.41 -28.14 -4.45
CA ALA A 31 8.49 -28.75 -3.69
C ALA A 31 8.55 -30.28 -3.93
N ALA A 32 7.40 -30.97 -3.92
CA ALA A 32 7.34 -32.40 -4.21
C ALA A 32 7.79 -32.72 -5.64
N LEU A 33 7.37 -31.93 -6.63
CA LEU A 33 7.78 -32.07 -8.03
C LEU A 33 9.31 -31.89 -8.19
N CYS A 34 9.89 -30.90 -7.51
CA CYS A 34 11.35 -30.69 -7.48
C CYS A 34 12.14 -31.87 -6.88
N LEU A 35 11.50 -32.68 -6.04
CA LEU A 35 12.09 -33.88 -5.44
C LEU A 35 11.86 -35.14 -6.27
N THR A 36 10.87 -35.13 -7.17
CA THR A 36 10.48 -36.31 -7.96
C THR A 36 11.44 -36.56 -9.13
N SER A 37 11.79 -35.53 -9.91
CA SER A 37 12.70 -35.68 -11.05
C SER A 37 13.52 -34.43 -11.32
N ARG A 38 14.68 -34.58 -11.97
CA ARG A 38 15.52 -33.44 -12.38
C ARG A 38 14.80 -32.53 -13.37
N ARG A 39 14.10 -33.13 -14.34
CA ARG A 39 13.31 -32.39 -15.33
C ARG A 39 12.21 -31.57 -14.67
N PHE A 40 11.47 -32.16 -13.74
CA PHE A 40 10.43 -31.43 -13.00
C PHE A 40 11.02 -30.35 -12.12
N ARG A 41 12.19 -30.57 -11.51
CA ARG A 41 12.89 -29.50 -10.79
C ARG A 41 13.21 -28.31 -11.70
N GLU A 42 13.75 -28.55 -12.88
CA GLU A 42 14.10 -27.48 -13.84
C GLU A 42 12.88 -26.64 -14.26
N LEU A 43 11.69 -27.25 -14.34
CA LEU A 43 10.43 -26.59 -14.69
C LEU A 43 9.70 -25.97 -13.48
N ALA A 44 9.69 -26.66 -12.34
CA ALA A 44 8.92 -26.28 -11.15
C ALA A 44 9.66 -25.30 -10.25
N GLU A 45 10.99 -25.33 -10.20
CA GLU A 45 11.77 -24.46 -9.31
C GLU A 45 11.60 -22.96 -9.59
N PRO A 46 11.57 -22.48 -10.85
CA PRO A 46 11.22 -21.10 -11.14
C PRO A 46 9.87 -20.69 -10.57
N LEU A 47 8.87 -21.59 -10.65
CA LEU A 47 7.51 -21.36 -10.13
C LEU A 47 7.47 -21.45 -8.61
N LEU A 48 8.29 -22.31 -7.99
CA LEU A 48 8.38 -22.42 -6.53
C LEU A 48 8.90 -21.12 -5.90
N TYR A 49 9.90 -20.48 -6.53
CA TYR A 49 10.55 -19.26 -6.03
C TYR A 49 9.96 -17.95 -6.57
N GLU A 50 8.98 -18.01 -7.47
CA GLU A 50 8.35 -16.82 -8.05
C GLU A 50 7.71 -15.90 -7.01
N SER A 51 7.09 -16.49 -5.98
CA SER A 51 6.44 -15.75 -4.90
C SER A 51 6.91 -16.26 -3.54
N TYR A 52 7.35 -15.35 -2.68
CA TYR A 52 7.67 -15.63 -1.29
C TYR A 52 6.82 -14.78 -0.35
N GLY A 53 6.28 -15.41 0.69
CA GLY A 53 5.57 -14.73 1.77
C GLY A 53 5.90 -15.32 3.14
N ASN A 54 6.53 -14.55 4.02
CA ASN A 54 6.92 -15.05 5.34
C ASN A 54 5.74 -15.18 6.33
N LEU A 55 4.57 -14.58 6.02
CA LEU A 55 3.37 -14.77 6.83
C LEU A 55 2.86 -16.21 6.78
N ARG A 56 3.18 -16.95 5.70
CA ARG A 56 2.85 -18.36 5.54
C ARG A 56 3.96 -19.26 6.08
N SER A 57 5.22 -18.83 5.93
CA SER A 57 6.39 -19.51 6.50
C SER A 57 6.68 -19.07 7.94
N ARG A 58 5.64 -18.94 8.79
CA ARG A 58 5.77 -18.37 10.14
C ARG A 58 6.83 -19.06 10.98
N ASP A 59 7.01 -20.36 10.77
CA ASP A 59 7.93 -21.16 11.55
C ASP A 59 9.40 -21.02 11.10
N LEU A 60 9.64 -20.56 9.86
CA LEU A 60 10.98 -20.57 9.25
C LEU A 60 11.26 -19.31 8.39
N PRO A 61 11.26 -18.10 8.98
CA PRO A 61 11.52 -16.84 8.25
C PRO A 61 12.89 -16.75 7.56
N HIS A 62 13.83 -17.57 8.02
CA HIS A 62 15.20 -17.62 7.54
C HIS A 62 15.40 -18.60 6.38
N SER A 63 14.43 -19.48 6.13
CA SER A 63 14.52 -20.49 5.07
C SER A 63 14.76 -19.88 3.70
N PHE A 64 14.01 -18.83 3.36
CA PHE A 64 14.14 -18.15 2.07
C PHE A 64 15.47 -17.39 1.93
N PRO A 65 15.85 -16.47 2.84
CA PRO A 65 17.15 -15.81 2.75
C PRO A 65 18.32 -16.80 2.66
N LEU A 66 18.29 -17.87 3.46
CA LEU A 66 19.31 -18.90 3.46
C LEU A 66 19.36 -19.64 2.12
N ALA A 67 18.21 -20.06 1.58
CA ALA A 67 18.13 -20.73 0.29
C ALA A 67 18.67 -19.86 -0.85
N ILE A 68 18.36 -18.57 -0.87
CA ILE A 68 18.87 -17.66 -1.90
C ILE A 68 20.37 -17.41 -1.72
N LEU A 69 20.87 -17.27 -0.50
CA LEU A 69 22.31 -17.11 -0.25
C LEU A 69 23.12 -18.34 -0.68
N GLU A 70 22.58 -19.54 -0.49
CA GLU A 70 23.23 -20.80 -0.90
C GLU A 70 23.10 -21.09 -2.38
N ARG A 71 22.03 -20.58 -3.00
CA ARG A 71 21.74 -20.76 -4.41
C ARG A 71 21.37 -19.40 -5.03
N PRO A 72 22.34 -18.49 -5.25
CA PRO A 72 22.07 -17.12 -5.68
C PRO A 72 21.29 -17.03 -7.00
N HIS A 73 21.42 -18.04 -7.88
CA HIS A 73 20.65 -18.11 -9.12
C HIS A 73 19.13 -18.17 -8.88
N LEU A 74 18.64 -18.55 -7.70
CA LEU A 74 17.22 -18.58 -7.39
C LEU A 74 16.61 -17.18 -7.24
N ALA A 75 17.41 -16.18 -6.89
CA ALA A 75 16.96 -14.78 -6.78
C ALA A 75 16.33 -14.28 -8.09
N LYS A 76 16.83 -14.77 -9.24
CA LYS A 76 16.34 -14.39 -10.58
C LYS A 76 14.91 -14.85 -10.86
N HIS A 77 14.35 -15.70 -10.02
CA HIS A 77 12.98 -16.18 -10.15
C HIS A 77 11.99 -15.37 -9.32
N VAL A 78 12.44 -14.64 -8.29
CA VAL A 78 11.57 -13.95 -7.35
C VAL A 78 10.92 -12.73 -8.00
N ARG A 79 9.59 -12.76 -8.15
CA ARG A 79 8.75 -11.68 -8.70
C ARG A 79 7.86 -11.01 -7.67
N ASN A 80 7.42 -11.78 -6.68
CA ASN A 80 6.45 -11.33 -5.70
C ASN A 80 6.98 -11.58 -4.29
N LEU A 81 7.08 -10.53 -3.48
CA LEU A 81 7.58 -10.61 -2.12
C LEU A 81 6.56 -10.02 -1.14
N ASP A 82 6.08 -10.82 -0.21
CA ASP A 82 5.08 -10.45 0.79
C ASP A 82 5.63 -10.63 2.21
N LEU A 83 6.16 -9.54 2.74
CA LEU A 83 6.85 -9.48 4.02
C LEU A 83 5.90 -9.04 5.12
N TYR A 84 5.76 -9.86 6.14
CA TYR A 84 5.10 -9.58 7.39
C TYR A 84 6.16 -9.32 8.47
N LEU A 85 6.11 -8.12 9.03
CA LEU A 85 7.01 -7.61 10.06
C LEU A 85 6.32 -7.65 11.42
N GLY A 86 5.76 -8.81 11.77
CA GLY A 86 5.03 -9.03 13.01
C GLY A 86 5.80 -9.74 14.11
N GLY A 87 5.15 -9.83 15.27
CA GLY A 87 5.73 -10.25 16.54
C GLY A 87 4.89 -9.73 17.70
N GLY A 88 3.58 -9.98 17.72
CA GLY A 88 2.77 -9.72 18.92
C GLY A 88 3.16 -10.64 20.07
N VAL A 89 2.92 -10.22 21.31
CA VAL A 89 2.92 -11.14 22.46
C VAL A 89 1.86 -12.21 22.20
N GLY A 90 2.30 -13.46 22.01
CA GLY A 90 1.47 -14.60 21.60
C GLY A 90 1.58 -14.99 20.11
N ASP A 91 2.29 -14.20 19.29
CA ASP A 91 2.70 -14.67 17.97
C ASP A 91 3.81 -15.72 18.15
N GLN A 92 3.67 -16.87 17.49
CA GLN A 92 4.64 -17.98 17.52
C GLN A 92 6.09 -17.59 17.15
N TRP A 93 6.33 -16.38 16.64
CA TRP A 93 7.65 -15.83 16.36
C TRP A 93 8.52 -15.67 17.62
N ASP A 94 7.91 -15.44 18.79
CA ASP A 94 8.64 -15.44 20.06
C ASP A 94 8.89 -16.89 20.58
N ILE A 95 8.25 -17.90 19.99
CA ILE A 95 8.27 -19.30 20.45
C ILE A 95 9.32 -20.14 19.72
N ASN A 96 9.72 -19.78 18.49
CA ASN A 96 10.67 -20.57 17.71
C ASN A 96 11.94 -19.77 17.35
N PRO A 97 12.88 -19.58 18.31
CA PRO A 97 14.14 -18.93 18.02
C PRO A 97 14.88 -19.71 16.94
N MET A 98 15.38 -19.01 15.91
CA MET A 98 16.23 -19.63 14.89
C MET A 98 17.35 -20.43 15.58
N PRO A 99 17.50 -21.73 15.26
CA PRO A 99 18.59 -22.55 15.77
C PRO A 99 19.96 -21.88 15.56
N GLU A 100 20.83 -22.00 16.55
CA GLU A 100 22.12 -21.30 16.59
C GLU A 100 23.05 -21.72 15.44
N ASP A 101 22.97 -22.96 14.99
CA ASP A 101 23.65 -23.48 13.80
C ASP A 101 23.16 -22.79 12.51
N LEU A 102 21.85 -22.62 12.36
CA LEU A 102 21.26 -21.88 11.23
C LEU A 102 21.64 -20.40 11.27
N TYR A 103 21.69 -19.78 12.44
CA TYR A 103 22.17 -18.40 12.59
C TYR A 103 23.64 -18.27 12.15
N ARG A 104 24.53 -19.16 12.62
CA ARG A 104 25.94 -19.16 12.21
C ARG A 104 26.10 -19.37 10.71
N ARG A 105 25.29 -20.26 10.13
CA ARG A 105 25.26 -20.54 8.69
C ARG A 105 24.83 -19.29 7.92
N LEU A 106 23.72 -18.67 8.29
CA LEU A 106 23.21 -17.44 7.70
C LEU A 106 24.24 -16.29 7.78
N ARG A 107 24.84 -16.09 8.96
CA ARG A 107 25.87 -15.07 9.18
C ARG A 107 27.08 -15.29 8.28
N ARG A 108 27.57 -16.53 8.18
CA ARG A 108 28.69 -16.87 7.29
C ARG A 108 28.36 -16.59 5.84
N SER A 109 27.16 -16.95 5.39
CA SER A 109 26.71 -16.68 4.03
C SER A 109 26.59 -15.18 3.71
N ILE A 110 26.10 -14.36 4.66
CA ILE A 110 26.06 -12.89 4.53
C ILE A 110 27.47 -12.29 4.43
N GLN A 111 28.44 -12.82 5.18
CA GLN A 111 29.83 -12.37 5.11
C GLN A 111 30.48 -12.72 3.76
N GLN A 112 29.99 -13.76 3.08
CA GLN A 112 30.50 -14.22 1.79
C GLN A 112 29.81 -13.58 0.58
N SER A 113 28.62 -12.99 0.74
CA SER A 113 27.80 -12.47 -0.36
C SER A 113 28.25 -11.11 -0.92
N GLY A 114 29.36 -10.56 -0.43
CA GLY A 114 29.96 -9.33 -0.95
C GLY A 114 29.15 -8.05 -0.69
N PHE A 115 28.27 -8.04 0.32
CA PHE A 115 27.55 -6.83 0.72
C PHE A 115 28.51 -5.78 1.33
N CYS A 116 28.08 -4.50 1.33
CA CYS A 116 28.82 -3.43 2.00
C CYS A 116 29.00 -3.76 3.50
N SER A 117 30.20 -3.52 4.03
CA SER A 117 30.55 -3.81 5.44
C SER A 117 29.63 -3.12 6.44
N GLU A 118 29.15 -1.91 6.13
CA GLU A 118 28.22 -1.16 6.98
C GLU A 118 26.87 -1.89 7.12
N LEU A 119 26.31 -2.36 6.00
CA LEU A 119 25.07 -3.14 6.00
C LEU A 119 25.24 -4.49 6.72
N ILE A 120 26.40 -5.13 6.55
CA ILE A 120 26.73 -6.37 7.25
C ILE A 120 26.77 -6.15 8.77
N GLY A 121 27.34 -5.04 9.23
CA GLY A 121 27.35 -4.67 10.65
C GLY A 121 25.94 -4.54 11.22
N ASP A 122 25.12 -3.70 10.59
CA ASP A 122 23.72 -3.46 10.97
C ASP A 122 22.89 -4.76 11.02
N TRP A 123 23.11 -5.66 10.05
CA TRP A 123 22.42 -6.95 9.98
C TRP A 123 22.92 -7.94 10.99
N THR A 124 24.22 -8.00 11.22
CA THR A 124 24.80 -8.88 12.24
C THR A 124 24.26 -8.48 13.61
N ASP A 125 24.21 -7.19 13.90
CA ASP A 125 23.64 -6.66 15.14
C ASP A 125 22.14 -6.94 15.26
N ALA A 126 21.38 -6.81 14.16
CA ALA A 126 19.95 -7.08 14.15
C ALA A 126 19.63 -8.59 14.29
N LEU A 127 20.43 -9.47 13.69
CA LEU A 127 20.28 -10.93 13.76
C LEU A 127 20.77 -11.50 15.10
N ALA A 128 21.77 -10.88 15.72
CA ALA A 128 22.29 -11.26 17.04
C ALA A 128 21.25 -11.09 18.15
N ARG A 129 20.32 -10.14 18.00
CA ARG A 129 19.19 -9.96 18.91
C ARG A 129 18.19 -11.11 18.76
N LEU A 130 17.72 -11.68 19.87
CA LEU A 130 16.69 -12.73 19.89
C LEU A 130 15.28 -12.14 19.62
N GLY A 131 14.36 -12.98 19.13
CA GLY A 131 12.94 -12.62 18.93
C GLY A 131 12.68 -11.72 17.72
N ARG A 132 11.78 -10.74 17.89
CA ARG A 132 11.27 -9.83 16.83
C ARG A 132 12.33 -9.19 15.92
N PRO A 133 13.48 -8.70 16.42
CA PRO A 133 14.51 -8.09 15.57
C PRO A 133 15.06 -9.05 14.51
N ARG A 134 15.19 -10.35 14.85
CA ARG A 134 15.73 -11.37 13.96
C ARG A 134 14.79 -11.66 12.77
N GLY A 135 13.49 -11.77 13.02
CA GLY A 135 12.49 -11.95 11.95
C GLY A 135 12.47 -10.78 10.96
N ARG A 136 12.57 -9.55 11.48
CA ARG A 136 12.68 -8.33 10.67
C ARG A 136 13.96 -8.29 9.85
N ALA A 137 15.09 -8.71 10.43
CA ALA A 137 16.35 -8.83 9.73
C ALA A 137 16.28 -9.85 8.59
N CYS A 138 15.65 -11.00 8.81
CA CYS A 138 15.43 -11.99 7.74
C CYS A 138 14.54 -11.45 6.63
N ALA A 139 13.47 -10.71 6.97
CA ALA A 139 12.60 -10.08 5.98
C ALA A 139 13.35 -9.04 5.14
N ALA A 140 14.16 -8.20 5.78
CA ALA A 140 14.95 -7.18 5.10
C ALA A 140 16.06 -7.78 4.22
N LEU A 141 16.70 -8.85 4.68
CA LEU A 141 17.65 -9.62 3.89
C LEU A 141 16.96 -10.27 2.67
N GLY A 142 15.78 -10.85 2.86
CA GLY A 142 14.97 -11.40 1.77
C GLY A 142 14.64 -10.36 0.70
N LEU A 143 14.34 -9.13 1.11
CA LEU A 143 14.11 -8.02 0.18
C LEU A 143 15.35 -7.66 -0.64
N LEU A 144 16.52 -7.56 -0.01
CA LEU A 144 17.75 -7.25 -0.73
C LEU A 144 18.09 -8.32 -1.76
N LEU A 145 17.94 -9.59 -1.36
CA LEU A 145 18.24 -10.75 -2.19
C LEU A 145 17.29 -10.90 -3.40
N ALA A 146 16.03 -10.48 -3.28
CA ALA A 146 15.04 -10.58 -4.36
C ALA A 146 15.09 -9.44 -5.40
N SER A 147 15.91 -8.40 -5.17
CA SER A 147 15.68 -7.05 -5.71
C SER A 147 15.67 -6.87 -7.23
N GLU A 148 16.43 -7.64 -8.02
CA GLU A 148 16.65 -7.36 -9.45
C GLU A 148 15.39 -7.53 -10.32
N LYS A 149 14.63 -8.58 -10.03
CA LYS A 149 13.47 -9.03 -10.82
C LYS A 149 12.15 -8.90 -10.07
N LEU A 150 12.19 -8.30 -8.90
CA LEU A 150 11.03 -8.07 -8.05
C LEU A 150 10.06 -7.10 -8.73
N GLU A 151 8.81 -7.52 -8.89
CA GLU A 151 7.74 -6.75 -9.53
C GLU A 151 6.69 -6.27 -8.52
N VAL A 152 6.41 -7.10 -7.51
CA VAL A 152 5.42 -6.80 -6.47
C VAL A 152 6.06 -6.94 -5.09
N LEU A 153 5.98 -5.87 -4.31
CA LEU A 153 6.40 -5.82 -2.92
C LEU A 153 5.20 -5.51 -2.02
N SER A 154 4.91 -6.41 -1.09
CA SER A 154 3.95 -6.20 0.00
C SER A 154 4.71 -6.22 1.32
N VAL A 155 4.53 -5.21 2.14
CA VAL A 155 5.10 -5.09 3.49
C VAL A 155 3.96 -4.85 4.46
N ARG A 156 3.80 -5.73 5.44
CA ARG A 156 2.72 -5.73 6.41
C ARG A 156 3.27 -5.67 7.83
N TYR A 157 2.91 -4.66 8.60
CA TYR A 157 3.32 -4.53 10.00
C TYR A 157 2.32 -5.21 10.94
N HIS A 158 2.73 -5.59 12.14
CA HIS A 158 1.80 -6.04 13.19
C HIS A 158 1.32 -4.85 14.05
N GLN A 159 0.06 -4.87 14.45
CA GLN A 159 -0.64 -3.80 15.18
C GLN A 159 0.06 -3.42 16.50
N LYS A 160 0.42 -4.42 17.32
CA LYS A 160 0.97 -4.20 18.68
C LYS A 160 2.40 -3.66 18.75
N THR A 161 3.18 -3.66 17.67
CA THR A 161 4.64 -3.48 17.81
C THR A 161 5.13 -2.06 18.09
N THR A 162 4.34 -0.97 17.97
CA THR A 162 4.93 0.40 18.10
C THR A 162 4.61 1.23 19.31
N THR A 163 3.57 0.94 20.10
CA THR A 163 3.40 1.70 21.36
C THR A 163 4.62 1.53 22.27
N GLU A 164 5.32 0.40 22.18
CA GLU A 164 6.62 0.17 22.80
C GLU A 164 7.77 0.85 22.06
N LEU A 165 7.81 0.81 20.71
CA LEU A 165 8.90 1.40 19.92
C LEU A 165 8.98 2.94 20.02
N TRP A 166 7.87 3.67 20.16
CA TRP A 166 7.96 5.13 20.25
C TRP A 166 8.39 5.66 21.64
N ARG A 167 8.31 4.83 22.69
CA ARG A 167 8.72 5.24 24.05
C ARG A 167 10.22 5.13 24.29
N GLU A 168 10.91 4.27 23.57
CA GLU A 168 12.37 4.16 23.69
C GLU A 168 13.03 5.14 22.73
N GLY A 169 13.96 5.98 23.20
CA GLY A 169 14.68 6.96 22.34
C GLY A 169 15.67 6.35 21.34
N SER A 170 15.47 5.11 20.89
CA SER A 170 16.43 4.41 20.04
C SER A 170 16.39 4.94 18.60
N ARG A 171 17.57 5.13 17.98
CA ARG A 171 17.75 5.47 16.55
C ARG A 171 16.98 4.58 15.56
N TRP A 172 16.50 3.42 16.01
CA TRP A 172 15.71 2.46 15.23
C TRP A 172 14.20 2.80 15.18
N ASN A 173 13.77 3.85 15.89
CA ASN A 173 12.35 4.10 16.15
C ASN A 173 11.68 5.14 15.23
N LYS A 174 12.44 5.97 14.50
CA LYS A 174 11.84 6.99 13.61
C LYS A 174 11.60 6.47 12.19
N GLU A 175 12.50 5.66 11.67
CA GLU A 175 12.34 4.97 10.39
C GLU A 175 12.31 3.48 10.66
N SER A 176 11.26 2.79 10.19
CA SER A 176 11.25 1.33 10.29
C SER A 176 12.54 0.80 9.62
N PHE A 177 13.27 -0.08 10.31
CA PHE A 177 14.52 -0.65 9.81
C PHE A 177 14.44 -1.13 8.35
N LEU A 178 13.31 -1.71 7.94
CA LEU A 178 13.09 -2.11 6.55
C LEU A 178 13.04 -0.91 5.60
N LEU A 179 12.32 0.16 5.94
CA LEU A 179 12.28 1.38 5.12
C LEU A 179 13.65 2.04 5.01
N ARG A 180 14.44 2.02 6.10
CA ARG A 180 15.84 2.48 6.07
C ARG A 180 16.65 1.64 5.08
N ILE A 181 16.60 0.31 5.19
CA ILE A 181 17.30 -0.59 4.26
C ILE A 181 16.82 -0.38 2.82
N MET A 182 15.51 -0.24 2.59
CA MET A 182 14.95 0.01 1.27
C MET A 182 15.49 1.32 0.69
N ARG A 183 15.46 2.39 1.48
CA ARG A 183 16.02 3.69 1.09
C ARG A 183 17.49 3.54 0.76
N ASP A 184 18.29 2.97 1.65
CA ASP A 184 19.73 2.89 1.49
C ASP A 184 20.11 1.99 0.31
N THR A 185 19.35 0.92 0.06
CA THR A 185 19.50 0.03 -1.10
C THR A 185 19.13 0.75 -2.40
N LEU A 186 18.11 1.60 -2.39
CA LEU A 186 17.69 2.38 -3.56
C LEU A 186 18.62 3.56 -3.87
N LEU A 187 19.15 4.20 -2.84
CA LEU A 187 20.02 5.38 -2.96
C LEU A 187 21.50 5.03 -3.10
N SER A 188 21.92 3.81 -2.74
CA SER A 188 23.30 3.36 -2.91
C SER A 188 23.61 3.15 -4.40
N HIS A 189 24.32 4.10 -4.98
CA HIS A 189 24.77 4.06 -6.38
C HIS A 189 25.84 2.99 -6.64
N THR A 190 26.43 2.43 -5.57
CA THR A 190 27.60 1.55 -5.62
C THR A 190 27.24 0.06 -5.59
N ASN A 191 26.01 -0.31 -5.21
CA ASN A 191 25.63 -1.71 -5.08
C ASN A 191 24.91 -2.22 -6.35
N LYS A 192 25.52 -3.22 -7.00
CA LYS A 192 24.88 -4.01 -8.08
C LYS A 192 23.67 -4.81 -7.58
N LEU A 193 23.61 -5.06 -6.27
CA LEU A 193 22.51 -5.71 -5.55
C LEU A 193 21.55 -4.62 -5.07
N GLY A 194 20.33 -4.53 -5.62
CA GLY A 194 19.36 -3.50 -5.20
C GLY A 194 18.66 -2.74 -6.32
N ARG A 195 18.70 -3.22 -7.56
CA ARG A 195 18.00 -2.57 -8.66
C ARG A 195 16.51 -2.91 -8.64
N PHE A 196 15.75 -2.22 -7.81
CA PHE A 196 14.27 -2.25 -7.81
C PHE A 196 13.64 -1.62 -9.07
N HIS A 197 14.34 -1.64 -10.20
CA HIS A 197 13.92 -1.10 -11.49
C HIS A 197 12.77 -1.92 -12.08
N SER A 198 12.50 -3.11 -11.56
CA SER A 198 11.39 -3.97 -11.98
C SER A 198 10.13 -3.78 -11.13
N ILE A 199 10.20 -3.08 -9.97
CA ILE A 199 9.05 -2.96 -9.06
C ILE A 199 7.95 -2.12 -9.72
N ARG A 200 6.79 -2.74 -9.92
CA ARG A 200 5.58 -2.11 -10.46
C ARG A 200 4.54 -1.84 -9.39
N SER A 201 4.51 -2.63 -8.33
CA SER A 201 3.52 -2.56 -7.27
C SER A 201 4.17 -2.60 -5.89
N VAL A 202 3.82 -1.62 -5.05
CA VAL A 202 4.21 -1.58 -3.64
C VAL A 202 2.97 -1.43 -2.78
N VAL A 203 2.83 -2.34 -1.81
CA VAL A 203 1.81 -2.29 -0.77
C VAL A 203 2.52 -2.19 0.56
N ILE A 204 2.28 -1.12 1.31
CA ILE A 204 2.75 -1.00 2.69
C ILE A 204 1.51 -0.88 3.56
N ALA A 205 1.28 -1.88 4.39
CA ALA A 205 0.07 -1.95 5.19
C ALA A 205 0.37 -2.14 6.66
N ARG A 206 -0.37 -1.40 7.47
CA ARG A 206 -0.36 -1.52 8.91
C ARG A 206 -1.81 -1.67 9.38
N PRO A 207 -2.19 -2.84 9.91
CA PRO A 207 -3.52 -3.06 10.43
C PRO A 207 -3.66 -2.38 11.80
N GLY A 208 -4.80 -1.70 11.99
CA GLY A 208 -5.24 -1.15 13.28
C GLY A 208 -5.17 0.38 13.38
N SER A 209 -6.16 0.95 14.07
CA SER A 209 -6.43 2.40 14.14
C SER A 209 -5.40 3.22 14.92
N ASN A 210 -4.66 2.62 15.85
CA ASN A 210 -3.89 3.37 16.85
C ASN A 210 -2.41 3.49 16.53
N THR A 211 -1.97 2.93 15.41
CA THR A 211 -0.56 2.91 15.08
C THR A 211 -0.37 3.11 13.60
N SER A 212 0.41 4.11 13.25
CA SER A 212 0.64 4.54 11.88
C SER A 212 2.13 4.56 11.55
N PHE A 213 2.47 4.71 10.27
CA PHE A 213 3.83 4.96 9.83
C PHE A 213 3.92 6.32 9.12
N PRO A 214 5.03 7.05 9.26
CA PRO A 214 5.18 8.36 8.64
C PRO A 214 5.24 8.24 7.11
N LEU A 215 4.54 9.14 6.43
CA LEU A 215 4.55 9.24 4.96
C LEU A 215 5.88 9.79 4.44
N TYR A 216 6.52 10.70 5.18
CA TYR A 216 7.68 11.44 4.71
C TYR A 216 8.87 10.55 4.29
N PRO A 217 9.26 9.50 5.05
CA PRO A 217 10.34 8.59 4.64
C PRO A 217 10.05 7.77 3.38
N LEU A 218 8.83 7.80 2.82
CA LEU A 218 8.46 7.01 1.65
C LEU A 218 8.73 7.72 0.31
N ALA A 219 9.30 8.94 0.33
CA ALA A 219 9.66 9.69 -0.87
C ALA A 219 10.47 8.87 -1.88
N PHE A 220 11.39 8.03 -1.39
CA PHE A 220 12.26 7.21 -2.23
C PHE A 220 11.47 6.23 -3.12
N LEU A 221 10.28 5.77 -2.71
CA LEU A 221 9.46 4.86 -3.52
C LEU A 221 9.02 5.52 -4.82
N LEU A 222 8.75 6.82 -4.78
CA LEU A 222 8.35 7.60 -5.95
C LEU A 222 9.53 7.85 -6.91
N LYS A 223 10.77 7.61 -6.48
CA LYS A 223 11.96 7.63 -7.34
C LYS A 223 12.09 6.34 -8.16
N ILE A 224 11.32 5.28 -7.87
CA ILE A 224 11.35 4.03 -8.64
C ILE A 224 10.67 4.28 -10.00
N PRO A 225 11.40 4.20 -11.12
CA PRO A 225 10.90 4.65 -12.43
C PRO A 225 9.79 3.75 -12.99
N SER A 226 9.74 2.48 -12.56
CA SER A 226 8.76 1.48 -12.98
C SER A 226 7.56 1.36 -12.06
N LEU A 227 7.51 2.11 -10.95
CA LEU A 227 6.42 2.02 -9.99
C LEU A 227 5.12 2.56 -10.60
N LEU A 228 4.11 1.68 -10.72
CA LEU A 228 2.80 2.01 -11.28
C LEU A 228 1.70 2.02 -10.22
N TYR A 229 1.84 1.22 -9.17
CA TYR A 229 0.85 1.04 -8.11
C TYR A 229 1.49 1.23 -6.73
N LEU A 230 0.92 2.13 -5.92
CA LEU A 230 1.32 2.35 -4.53
C LEU A 230 0.09 2.33 -3.64
N GLN A 231 0.08 1.42 -2.67
CA GLN A 231 -0.94 1.36 -1.64
C GLN A 231 -0.32 1.52 -0.26
N LEU A 232 -0.83 2.48 0.50
CA LEU A 232 -0.44 2.78 1.87
C LEU A 232 -1.64 2.60 2.79
N ARG A 233 -1.56 1.65 3.72
CA ARG A 233 -2.61 1.41 4.73
C ARG A 233 -2.13 1.76 6.13
N GLY A 234 -2.84 2.63 6.85
CA GLY A 234 -2.42 3.07 8.18
C GLY A 234 -1.25 4.05 8.15
N CYS A 235 -1.19 4.92 7.15
CA CYS A 235 -0.15 5.95 7.03
C CYS A 235 -0.57 7.23 7.78
N VAL A 236 0.37 7.91 8.43
CA VAL A 236 0.19 9.27 8.97
C VAL A 236 1.20 10.25 8.40
N ASP A 237 0.86 11.52 8.42
CA ASP A 237 1.72 12.61 7.96
C ASP A 237 2.09 13.61 9.07
N GLN A 238 2.05 13.19 10.34
CA GLN A 238 2.37 14.01 11.52
C GLN A 238 3.63 14.87 11.37
N GLU A 239 4.63 14.40 10.61
CA GLU A 239 5.90 15.11 10.38
C GLU A 239 5.88 16.05 9.17
N MET A 240 5.00 15.84 8.17
CA MET A 240 4.94 16.73 7.01
C MET A 240 4.30 18.07 7.35
N GLY A 241 3.20 18.08 8.11
CA GLY A 241 2.55 19.34 8.50
C GLY A 241 3.42 20.21 9.42
N LEU A 242 4.18 19.60 10.34
CA LEU A 242 5.06 20.32 11.28
C LEU A 242 6.43 20.66 10.66
N GLY A 243 6.98 19.77 9.83
CA GLY A 243 8.30 19.93 9.22
C GLY A 243 8.30 20.86 8.01
N LEU A 244 7.22 20.88 7.21
CA LEU A 244 7.14 21.70 6.01
C LEU A 244 6.82 23.17 6.29
N ARG A 245 6.65 23.57 7.57
CA ARG A 245 6.24 24.92 8.01
C ARG A 245 5.30 25.53 6.98
N TRP A 246 4.08 24.99 6.90
CA TRP A 246 2.99 25.65 6.17
C TRP A 246 2.71 26.98 6.86
N ASP A 247 3.55 27.97 6.58
CA ASP A 247 3.19 29.36 6.74
C ASP A 247 2.06 29.55 5.73
N VAL A 248 0.87 29.81 6.24
CA VAL A 248 -0.37 29.97 5.44
C VAL A 248 -0.16 31.01 4.31
N ASP A 249 0.85 31.87 4.47
CA ASP A 249 1.19 32.97 3.57
C ASP A 249 2.58 32.82 2.88
N GLY A 250 3.29 31.70 3.04
CA GLY A 250 4.67 31.51 2.56
C GLY A 250 4.83 30.51 1.40
N PRO A 251 5.88 30.64 0.55
CA PRO A 251 6.17 29.65 -0.49
C PRO A 251 6.56 28.30 0.13
N PHE A 252 5.96 27.22 -0.36
CA PHE A 252 6.21 25.85 0.06
C PHE A 252 7.71 25.50 -0.06
N LYS A 253 8.38 25.26 1.08
CA LYS A 253 9.76 24.73 1.09
C LYS A 253 9.70 23.21 1.19
N VAL A 254 9.99 22.54 0.08
CA VAL A 254 10.19 21.08 0.05
C VAL A 254 11.57 20.80 0.64
N ASP A 255 11.65 20.42 1.91
CA ASP A 255 12.90 19.92 2.49
C ASP A 255 13.06 18.41 2.22
N GLY A 256 14.32 17.94 2.28
CA GLY A 256 14.72 16.52 2.18
C GLY A 256 14.24 15.77 0.93
N ASP A 257 14.20 14.44 0.96
CA ASP A 257 14.11 13.59 -0.25
C ASP A 257 12.98 13.89 -1.25
N TRP A 258 11.92 14.59 -0.83
CA TRP A 258 10.79 14.94 -1.69
C TRP A 258 11.14 15.94 -2.79
N HIS A 259 12.16 16.81 -2.61
CA HIS A 259 12.59 17.71 -3.67
C HIS A 259 13.25 16.96 -4.83
N LEU A 260 13.81 15.78 -4.56
CA LEU A 260 14.46 14.90 -5.53
C LEU A 260 13.45 14.01 -6.29
N VAL A 261 12.17 14.03 -5.92
CA VAL A 261 11.14 13.28 -6.64
C VAL A 261 10.69 14.11 -7.85
N GLU A 262 11.21 13.76 -9.01
CA GLU A 262 10.82 14.38 -10.28
C GLU A 262 9.85 13.48 -11.06
N LYS A 263 8.60 13.94 -11.22
CA LYS A 263 7.60 13.37 -12.14
C LYS A 263 7.46 11.84 -12.09
N ALA A 264 7.12 11.30 -10.92
CA ALA A 264 6.83 9.88 -10.75
C ALA A 264 5.77 9.40 -11.76
N ARG A 265 5.96 8.20 -12.32
CA ARG A 265 5.06 7.56 -13.30
C ARG A 265 3.92 6.75 -12.67
N LEU A 266 3.63 7.04 -11.40
CA LEU A 266 2.62 6.36 -10.62
C LEU A 266 1.24 6.51 -11.26
N GLN A 267 0.56 5.39 -11.53
CA GLN A 267 -0.76 5.35 -12.14
C GLN A 267 -1.87 5.18 -11.11
N THR A 268 -1.61 4.43 -10.04
CA THR A 268 -2.58 4.15 -8.99
C THR A 268 -2.00 4.48 -7.63
N LEU A 269 -2.72 5.33 -6.89
CA LEU A 269 -2.38 5.71 -5.52
C LEU A 269 -3.56 5.40 -4.61
N VAL A 270 -3.30 4.60 -3.59
CA VAL A 270 -4.32 4.12 -2.66
C VAL A 270 -3.89 4.41 -1.23
N PHE A 271 -4.66 5.21 -0.52
CA PHE A 271 -4.60 5.36 0.92
C PHE A 271 -5.78 4.60 1.54
N ARG A 272 -5.50 3.67 2.45
CA ARG A 272 -6.53 2.98 3.23
C ARG A 272 -6.33 3.19 4.71
N GLU A 273 -7.39 3.49 5.44
CA GLU A 273 -7.33 3.62 6.89
C GLU A 273 -6.18 4.58 7.30
N SER A 274 -5.92 5.61 6.49
CA SER A 274 -4.78 6.51 6.66
C SER A 274 -5.25 7.88 7.14
N ASP A 275 -4.35 8.59 7.79
CA ASP A 275 -4.55 9.95 8.31
C ASP A 275 -3.49 10.85 7.65
N VAL A 276 -3.81 11.30 6.44
CA VAL A 276 -2.93 12.12 5.60
C VAL A 276 -3.60 13.47 5.37
N SER A 277 -2.90 14.56 5.64
CA SER A 277 -3.39 15.90 5.41
C SER A 277 -3.54 16.24 3.93
N HIS A 278 -4.33 17.27 3.62
CA HIS A 278 -4.56 17.70 2.26
C HIS A 278 -3.30 18.28 1.61
N GLU A 279 -2.41 18.82 2.45
CA GLU A 279 -1.08 19.33 2.16
C GLU A 279 -0.13 18.25 1.65
N ALA A 280 -0.06 17.14 2.38
CA ALA A 280 0.75 15.99 2.01
C ALA A 280 0.23 15.34 0.72
N LEU A 281 -1.10 15.27 0.55
CA LEU A 281 -1.72 14.83 -0.70
C LEU A 281 -1.37 15.76 -1.86
N HIS A 282 -1.44 17.07 -1.67
CA HIS A 282 -1.07 18.05 -2.69
C HIS A 282 0.39 17.88 -3.14
N LEU A 283 1.32 17.80 -2.18
CA LEU A 283 2.73 17.54 -2.48
C LEU A 283 2.87 16.25 -3.30
N LEU A 284 2.35 15.13 -2.81
CA LEU A 284 2.53 13.83 -3.44
C LEU A 284 1.92 13.79 -4.85
N MET A 285 0.70 14.30 -5.00
CA MET A 285 0.01 14.34 -6.29
C MET A 285 0.70 15.26 -7.29
N SER A 286 1.25 16.39 -6.86
CA SER A 286 2.04 17.29 -7.73
C SER A 286 3.31 16.63 -8.27
N ARG A 287 3.84 15.61 -7.58
CA ARG A 287 5.02 14.84 -8.02
C ARG A 287 4.67 13.65 -8.90
N CYS A 288 3.41 13.26 -8.99
CA CYS A 288 2.96 12.25 -9.94
C CYS A 288 2.64 12.91 -11.28
N SER A 289 2.95 12.27 -12.41
CA SER A 289 2.66 12.80 -13.74
C SER A 289 1.65 11.97 -14.55
N ALA A 290 1.34 10.76 -14.07
CA ALA A 290 0.56 9.78 -14.81
C ALA A 290 -0.59 9.18 -13.98
N LEU A 291 -1.07 9.89 -12.94
CA LEU A 291 -2.04 9.34 -12.00
C LEU A 291 -3.41 9.18 -12.68
N LYS A 292 -3.87 7.94 -12.77
CA LYS A 292 -5.16 7.55 -13.36
C LYS A 292 -6.19 7.19 -12.30
N HIS A 293 -5.76 6.59 -11.20
CA HIS A 293 -6.67 6.15 -10.16
C HIS A 293 -6.21 6.64 -8.79
N PHE A 294 -7.08 7.37 -8.11
CA PHE A 294 -6.84 7.88 -6.78
C PHE A 294 -7.91 7.37 -5.82
N TYR A 295 -7.47 6.69 -4.77
CA TYR A 295 -8.32 6.16 -3.71
C TYR A 295 -7.84 6.70 -2.37
N LEU A 296 -8.71 7.42 -1.68
CA LEU A 296 -8.47 7.95 -0.35
C LEU A 296 -9.55 7.40 0.57
N ASP A 297 -9.14 6.57 1.52
CA ASP A 297 -10.00 6.03 2.55
C ASP A 297 -9.40 6.39 3.90
N MET A 298 -10.00 7.38 4.59
CA MET A 298 -9.46 7.99 5.80
C MET A 298 -10.32 7.69 7.03
N HIS A 299 -9.66 7.41 8.15
CA HIS A 299 -10.32 7.41 9.46
C HIS A 299 -10.51 8.85 9.94
N ALA A 300 -11.64 9.15 10.59
CA ALA A 300 -11.84 10.42 11.27
C ALA A 300 -10.71 10.60 12.26
N ILE A 301 -9.92 11.61 11.95
CA ILE A 301 -8.79 12.01 12.74
C ILE A 301 -9.38 12.74 13.94
N ASP A 302 -8.71 12.54 15.07
CA ASP A 302 -8.84 13.27 16.33
C ASP A 302 -9.50 14.66 16.15
N PRO A 303 -10.50 15.07 16.93
CA PRO A 303 -11.19 16.38 16.84
C PRO A 303 -10.28 17.61 16.69
N GLY A 304 -8.98 17.52 16.99
CA GLY A 304 -7.98 18.54 16.71
C GLY A 304 -7.59 18.72 15.23
N ARG A 305 -7.96 17.81 14.31
CA ARG A 305 -7.68 17.90 12.85
C ARG A 305 -8.92 18.22 12.01
N ALA A 306 -9.86 18.95 12.57
CA ALA A 306 -11.16 19.30 11.97
C ALA A 306 -11.11 20.19 10.69
N THR A 307 -9.98 20.28 9.99
CA THR A 307 -9.74 21.24 8.89
C THR A 307 -9.14 20.56 7.66
N PHE A 308 -9.72 19.45 7.20
CA PHE A 308 -9.37 18.94 5.88
C PHE A 308 -9.92 19.90 4.80
N ASP A 309 -9.03 20.59 4.07
CA ASP A 309 -9.43 21.53 3.03
C ASP A 309 -9.55 20.83 1.66
N PHE A 310 -10.78 20.63 1.21
CA PHE A 310 -11.06 20.07 -0.11
C PHE A 310 -10.66 21.00 -1.26
N GLY A 311 -10.50 22.31 -1.04
CA GLY A 311 -10.00 23.23 -2.07
C GLY A 311 -8.53 22.97 -2.41
N VAL A 312 -7.71 22.61 -1.42
CA VAL A 312 -6.33 22.18 -1.65
C VAL A 312 -6.29 20.83 -2.36
N LEU A 313 -7.15 19.89 -1.96
CA LEU A 313 -7.29 18.61 -2.68
C LEU A 313 -7.76 18.82 -4.13
N ASP A 314 -8.71 19.73 -4.37
CA ASP A 314 -9.17 20.10 -5.72
C ASP A 314 -8.00 20.59 -6.57
N THR A 315 -7.17 21.49 -6.01
CA THR A 315 -5.96 22.00 -6.65
C THR A 315 -4.98 20.87 -6.98
N ALA A 316 -4.79 19.91 -6.06
CA ALA A 316 -3.94 18.74 -6.28
C ALA A 316 -4.46 17.84 -7.42
N LEU A 317 -5.78 17.63 -7.48
CA LEU A 317 -6.42 16.81 -8.51
C LEU A 317 -6.29 17.45 -9.90
N ARG A 318 -6.29 18.78 -10.01
CA ARG A 318 -6.17 19.48 -11.31
C ARG A 318 -4.87 19.18 -12.06
N TYR A 319 -3.79 18.81 -11.37
CA TYR A 319 -2.56 18.33 -12.04
C TYR A 319 -2.82 17.11 -12.94
N HIS A 320 -3.88 16.35 -12.63
CA HIS A 320 -4.26 15.10 -13.30
C HIS A 320 -5.55 15.21 -14.11
N ARG A 321 -6.03 16.44 -14.39
CA ARG A 321 -7.30 16.68 -15.10
C ARG A 321 -7.46 15.91 -16.42
N HIS A 322 -6.35 15.65 -17.12
CA HIS A 322 -6.31 14.98 -18.42
C HIS A 322 -5.99 13.48 -18.36
N ALA A 323 -5.81 12.93 -17.16
CA ALA A 323 -5.32 11.56 -16.94
C ALA A 323 -6.18 10.77 -15.95
N LEU A 324 -6.80 11.43 -14.96
CA LEU A 324 -7.57 10.76 -13.91
C LEU A 324 -8.82 10.10 -14.49
N GLU A 325 -8.93 8.80 -14.29
CA GLU A 325 -10.03 7.94 -14.71
C GLU A 325 -10.95 7.54 -13.54
N SER A 326 -10.38 7.39 -12.34
CA SER A 326 -11.12 6.98 -11.14
C SER A 326 -10.75 7.82 -9.92
N LEU A 327 -11.77 8.33 -9.25
CA LEU A 327 -11.67 9.02 -7.97
C LEU A 327 -12.53 8.31 -6.93
N TYR A 328 -11.94 7.96 -5.79
CA TYR A 328 -12.66 7.37 -4.67
C TYR A 328 -12.22 8.07 -3.39
N LEU A 329 -13.16 8.72 -2.71
CA LEU A 329 -12.97 9.39 -1.44
C LEU A 329 -13.97 8.79 -0.44
N ARG A 330 -13.47 8.28 0.67
CA ARG A 330 -14.27 7.77 1.77
C ARG A 330 -13.67 8.23 3.08
N PHE A 331 -14.55 8.68 3.97
CA PHE A 331 -14.18 9.21 5.27
C PHE A 331 -15.08 8.56 6.31
N TYR A 332 -14.51 7.83 7.27
CA TYR A 332 -15.27 7.18 8.34
C TYR A 332 -15.24 8.00 9.61
N ASP A 333 -16.32 7.96 10.39
CA ASP A 333 -16.29 8.38 11.79
C ASP A 333 -16.02 7.16 12.69
N ASN A 334 -14.92 7.19 13.46
CA ASN A 334 -14.55 6.13 14.40
C ASN A 334 -15.49 6.04 15.60
N MET A 335 -16.30 7.08 15.88
CA MET A 335 -17.19 7.11 17.04
C MET A 335 -18.48 6.31 16.84
N GLY A 336 -18.73 5.74 15.65
CA GLY A 336 -20.00 5.07 15.36
C GLY A 336 -21.23 6.00 15.49
N ARG A 337 -21.00 7.30 15.71
CA ARG A 337 -22.05 8.31 15.90
C ARG A 337 -22.51 8.90 14.57
N GLY A 338 -22.44 8.12 13.48
CA GLY A 338 -23.26 8.25 12.26
C GLY A 338 -23.30 9.60 11.54
N ARG A 339 -22.59 10.62 12.03
CA ARG A 339 -22.58 11.96 11.51
C ARG A 339 -21.19 12.47 11.82
N TRP A 340 -20.40 12.61 10.76
CA TRP A 340 -19.50 13.74 10.71
C TRP A 340 -20.33 14.96 11.13
N GLY A 341 -20.19 15.36 12.38
CA GLY A 341 -20.39 16.74 12.76
C GLY A 341 -19.27 17.47 12.06
N TRP A 342 -19.37 17.62 10.73
CA TRP A 342 -18.79 18.76 10.04
C TRP A 342 -19.32 19.90 10.87
N GLY A 343 -18.49 20.41 11.78
CA GLY A 343 -18.87 21.55 12.57
C GLY A 343 -19.36 22.53 11.53
N LEU A 344 -20.62 22.93 11.65
CA LEU A 344 -21.27 23.99 10.87
C LEU A 344 -20.56 25.35 11.11
N ASN A 345 -19.27 25.32 11.45
CA ASN A 345 -18.37 26.40 11.77
C ASN A 345 -16.97 26.27 11.14
N SER A 346 -16.70 25.37 10.17
CA SER A 346 -15.44 25.44 9.40
C SER A 346 -15.71 26.07 8.02
N PRO A 347 -15.78 27.41 7.92
CA PRO A 347 -16.04 28.14 6.67
C PRO A 347 -14.94 27.97 5.60
N ARG A 348 -13.92 27.13 5.86
CA ARG A 348 -12.76 26.92 5.01
C ARG A 348 -12.72 25.57 4.30
N SER A 349 -13.69 24.67 4.50
CA SER A 349 -13.72 23.46 3.68
C SER A 349 -14.10 23.84 2.25
N GLY A 350 -13.13 23.90 1.33
CA GLY A 350 -13.41 24.13 -0.10
C GLY A 350 -14.33 23.05 -0.70
N SER A 351 -14.49 23.07 -2.02
CA SER A 351 -15.22 22.03 -2.76
C SER A 351 -14.40 21.51 -3.93
N LEU A 352 -14.68 20.27 -4.36
CA LEU A 352 -14.11 19.69 -5.57
C LEU A 352 -14.81 20.23 -6.84
N SER A 353 -14.84 21.55 -6.96
CA SER A 353 -15.52 22.27 -8.04
C SER A 353 -14.93 22.01 -9.43
N SER A 354 -13.68 21.54 -9.51
CA SER A 354 -13.01 21.33 -10.79
C SER A 354 -13.31 19.99 -11.44
N LEU A 355 -14.06 19.08 -10.81
CA LEU A 355 -14.33 17.73 -11.35
C LEU A 355 -14.97 17.75 -12.74
N SER A 356 -15.72 18.79 -13.09
CA SER A 356 -16.34 18.96 -14.41
C SER A 356 -15.31 19.14 -15.53
N GLN A 357 -14.08 19.51 -15.18
CA GLN A 357 -12.96 19.72 -16.10
C GLN A 357 -12.19 18.42 -16.41
N PHE A 358 -12.54 17.30 -15.77
CA PHE A 358 -11.82 16.03 -15.90
C PHE A 358 -12.36 15.21 -17.07
N ASN A 359 -11.78 15.41 -18.24
CA ASN A 359 -12.26 14.82 -19.50
C ASN A 359 -12.13 13.29 -19.60
N LYS A 360 -11.41 12.62 -18.69
CA LYS A 360 -11.25 11.15 -18.67
C LYS A 360 -11.88 10.49 -17.45
N LEU A 361 -12.50 11.23 -16.56
CA LEU A 361 -13.05 10.68 -15.31
C LEU A 361 -14.27 9.81 -15.63
N LYS A 362 -14.11 8.49 -15.47
CA LYS A 362 -15.15 7.49 -15.72
C LYS A 362 -15.95 7.19 -14.47
N SER A 363 -15.30 7.21 -13.31
CA SER A 363 -15.90 6.83 -12.03
C SER A 363 -15.51 7.79 -10.91
N ALA A 364 -16.48 8.31 -10.16
CA ALA A 364 -16.25 9.16 -9.00
C ALA A 364 -17.11 8.70 -7.81
N ARG A 365 -16.48 8.23 -6.73
CA ARG A 365 -17.17 8.00 -5.47
C ARG A 365 -16.68 9.02 -4.47
N VAL A 366 -17.50 10.01 -4.14
CA VAL A 366 -17.12 11.08 -3.20
C VAL A 366 -18.28 11.34 -2.24
N PRO A 367 -18.02 11.79 -1.00
CA PRO A 367 -19.09 12.25 -0.13
C PRO A 367 -19.78 13.48 -0.75
N GLY A 368 -21.11 13.57 -0.63
CA GLY A 368 -21.87 14.67 -1.27
C GLY A 368 -21.46 16.07 -0.80
N ASN A 369 -21.07 16.21 0.46
CA ASN A 369 -20.61 17.47 1.03
C ASN A 369 -19.25 17.97 0.48
N VAL A 370 -18.54 17.13 -0.26
CA VAL A 370 -17.27 17.50 -0.91
C VAL A 370 -17.52 18.21 -2.25
N LEU A 371 -18.69 18.00 -2.85
CA LEU A 371 -19.07 18.60 -4.14
C LEU A 371 -19.71 19.97 -4.01
N LEU A 372 -20.48 20.20 -2.95
CA LEU A 372 -21.25 21.43 -2.79
C LEU A 372 -20.52 22.43 -1.90
N PRO A 373 -20.56 23.73 -2.25
CA PRO A 373 -20.06 24.76 -1.37
C PRO A 373 -20.88 24.79 -0.07
N TYR A 374 -20.19 25.14 1.01
CA TYR A 374 -20.64 25.06 2.40
C TYR A 374 -22.02 25.67 2.69
N ASN A 375 -22.41 26.70 1.95
CA ASN A 375 -23.68 27.42 2.10
C ASN A 375 -24.93 26.61 1.72
N TRP A 376 -24.78 25.40 1.15
CA TRP A 376 -25.90 24.56 0.72
C TRP A 376 -26.37 23.58 1.81
N ILE A 377 -25.56 23.31 2.82
CA ILE A 377 -25.80 22.19 3.75
C ILE A 377 -26.50 22.68 5.02
N SER A 378 -27.71 23.22 4.86
CA SER A 378 -28.74 23.01 5.89
C SER A 378 -29.54 21.78 5.46
N PRO A 379 -29.39 20.61 6.12
CA PRO A 379 -30.02 19.35 5.69
C PRO A 379 -31.55 19.42 5.54
N SER A 380 -32.18 20.46 6.11
CA SER A 380 -33.63 20.67 6.09
C SER A 380 -34.18 21.38 4.85
N SER A 381 -33.36 21.93 3.95
CA SER A 381 -33.86 22.79 2.85
C SER A 381 -33.59 22.30 1.42
N ILE A 382 -32.78 21.25 1.21
CA ILE A 382 -32.47 20.75 -0.14
C ILE A 382 -33.25 19.49 -0.45
N THR A 383 -34.02 19.53 -1.55
CA THR A 383 -34.68 18.35 -2.11
C THR A 383 -33.67 17.52 -2.93
N ILE A 384 -33.84 16.20 -2.95
CA ILE A 384 -32.97 15.27 -3.73
C ILE A 384 -32.83 15.71 -5.21
N PRO A 385 -33.90 16.14 -5.92
CA PRO A 385 -33.77 16.62 -7.30
C PRO A 385 -32.85 17.84 -7.45
N SER A 386 -32.91 18.78 -6.50
CA SER A 386 -32.03 19.97 -6.52
C SER A 386 -30.57 19.60 -6.29
N LEU A 387 -30.31 18.64 -5.40
CA LEU A 387 -28.97 18.09 -5.18
C LEU A 387 -28.43 17.44 -6.45
N MET A 388 -29.26 16.63 -7.12
CA MET A 388 -28.87 15.94 -8.36
C MET A 388 -28.60 16.92 -9.51
N ALA A 389 -29.37 18.00 -9.61
CA ALA A 389 -29.15 19.03 -10.61
C ALA A 389 -27.78 19.72 -10.44
N GLU A 390 -27.37 20.03 -9.21
CA GLU A 390 -26.04 20.59 -8.94
C GLU A 390 -24.92 19.58 -9.16
N VAL A 391 -25.10 18.34 -8.71
CA VAL A 391 -24.11 17.27 -8.93
C VAL A 391 -23.87 17.07 -10.44
N LYS A 392 -24.90 17.15 -11.27
CA LYS A 392 -24.78 17.08 -12.74
C LYS A 392 -23.99 18.25 -13.34
N LYS A 393 -23.96 19.42 -12.70
CA LYS A 393 -23.12 20.55 -13.15
C LYS A 393 -21.64 20.36 -12.80
N VAL A 394 -21.36 19.64 -11.71
CA VAL A 394 -20.00 19.43 -11.19
C VAL A 394 -19.33 18.19 -11.79
N LEU A 395 -20.09 17.19 -12.22
CA LEU A 395 -19.52 15.99 -12.85
C LEU A 395 -19.36 16.14 -14.36
N PRO A 396 -18.32 15.54 -14.96
CA PRO A 396 -18.15 15.57 -16.40
C PRO A 396 -19.17 14.64 -17.08
N LEU A 397 -19.63 15.03 -18.27
CA LEU A 397 -20.70 14.34 -19.02
C LEU A 397 -20.41 12.86 -19.31
N ASN A 398 -19.14 12.45 -19.28
CA ASN A 398 -18.70 11.09 -19.55
C ASN A 398 -18.53 10.21 -18.30
N ALA A 399 -18.83 10.73 -17.10
CA ALA A 399 -18.80 9.92 -15.89
C ALA A 399 -19.90 8.85 -15.94
N GLN A 400 -19.50 7.58 -16.05
CA GLN A 400 -20.42 6.44 -16.18
C GLN A 400 -21.02 6.02 -14.82
N ALA A 401 -20.30 6.27 -13.73
CA ALA A 401 -20.74 5.91 -12.39
C ALA A 401 -20.31 6.97 -11.35
N ALA A 402 -21.27 7.54 -10.65
CA ALA A 402 -21.05 8.38 -9.50
C ALA A 402 -21.77 7.81 -8.26
N CYS A 403 -21.03 7.60 -7.17
CA CYS A 403 -21.60 7.04 -5.94
C CYS A 403 -21.38 8.03 -4.79
N PHE A 404 -22.47 8.43 -4.12
CA PHE A 404 -22.43 9.40 -3.03
C PHE A 404 -22.64 8.68 -1.71
N SER A 405 -21.55 8.46 -0.97
CA SER A 405 -21.63 7.81 0.34
C SER A 405 -22.39 8.70 1.32
N GLY A 406 -23.59 8.27 1.68
CA GLY A 406 -24.51 9.01 2.54
C GLY A 406 -25.95 8.57 2.31
N CYS A 407 -26.41 8.54 1.06
CA CYS A 407 -27.74 8.03 0.70
C CYS A 407 -27.94 7.59 -0.76
N ASP A 408 -27.04 7.80 -1.73
CA ASP A 408 -27.45 7.74 -3.15
C ASP A 408 -26.39 7.23 -4.14
N VAL A 409 -26.83 6.49 -5.18
CA VAL A 409 -26.02 6.08 -6.34
C VAL A 409 -26.60 6.69 -7.62
N VAL A 410 -25.75 7.33 -8.43
CA VAL A 410 -26.07 7.87 -9.76
C VAL A 410 -25.28 7.07 -10.80
N PHE A 411 -25.95 6.22 -11.57
CA PHE A 411 -25.38 5.51 -12.71
C PHE A 411 -25.83 6.19 -14.01
N GLY A 412 -25.07 7.16 -14.54
CA GLY A 412 -25.48 7.90 -15.73
C GLY A 412 -26.91 8.47 -15.60
N ASP A 413 -27.81 8.10 -16.52
CA ASP A 413 -29.23 8.51 -16.50
C ASP A 413 -30.11 7.79 -15.47
N LYS A 414 -29.58 6.79 -14.75
CA LYS A 414 -30.33 5.98 -13.78
C LYS A 414 -29.90 6.29 -12.35
N TYR A 415 -30.84 6.78 -11.56
CA TYR A 415 -30.71 6.92 -10.12
C TYR A 415 -31.12 5.62 -9.43
N ILE A 416 -30.26 5.08 -8.56
CA ILE A 416 -30.57 3.93 -7.72
C ILE A 416 -30.36 4.35 -6.27
N SER A 417 -31.46 4.51 -5.53
CA SER A 417 -31.39 4.72 -4.09
C SER A 417 -31.11 3.39 -3.39
N PRO A 418 -30.02 3.24 -2.61
CA PRO A 418 -29.77 2.06 -1.78
C PRO A 418 -30.86 1.82 -0.71
N TYR A 419 -31.73 2.79 -0.42
CA TYR A 419 -32.88 2.60 0.46
C TYR A 419 -34.09 1.94 -0.20
N ALA A 420 -34.11 1.81 -1.53
CA ALA A 420 -35.17 1.06 -2.22
C ALA A 420 -35.02 -0.46 -1.97
N ASP A 421 -33.79 -0.97 -1.87
CA ASP A 421 -33.51 -2.39 -1.61
C ASP A 421 -33.61 -2.77 -0.13
N ALA A 422 -33.33 -1.84 0.78
CA ALA A 422 -33.47 -2.08 2.22
C ALA A 422 -34.93 -2.31 2.65
N ARG A 423 -35.91 -1.70 1.94
CA ARG A 423 -37.35 -1.91 2.21
C ARG A 423 -37.92 -3.22 1.68
N ILE A 424 -37.20 -3.92 0.79
CA ILE A 424 -37.64 -5.24 0.28
C ILE A 424 -37.23 -6.37 1.23
N ARG A 425 -36.27 -6.13 2.15
CA ARG A 425 -35.86 -7.12 3.16
C ARG A 425 -36.71 -7.09 4.45
N ASP A 426 -37.38 -5.99 4.75
CA ASP A 426 -38.32 -5.90 5.87
C ASP A 426 -39.76 -6.10 5.36
N GLY A 427 -40.16 -7.37 5.19
CA GLY A 427 -41.43 -7.80 4.59
C GLY A 427 -42.71 -7.23 5.23
N ARG A 428 -43.04 -5.97 4.93
CA ARG A 428 -44.38 -5.40 5.12
C ARG A 428 -44.88 -4.84 3.80
N VAL A 429 -45.53 -5.71 3.04
CA VAL A 429 -46.47 -5.31 1.99
C VAL A 429 -47.74 -4.81 2.68
N PRO A 430 -48.25 -3.60 2.40
CA PRO A 430 -49.62 -3.28 2.76
C PRO A 430 -50.56 -4.07 1.84
N ALA A 431 -51.48 -4.82 2.45
CA ALA A 431 -52.63 -5.42 1.76
C ALA A 431 -53.56 -4.31 1.21
N PRO A 432 -54.41 -4.61 0.21
CA PRO A 432 -54.95 -3.63 -0.75
C PRO A 432 -55.80 -2.51 -0.15
#